data_AF-A0AAU3KCD2-F1
#
_entry.id   AF-A0AAU3KCD2-F1
#
_cell.length_a   1.000
_cell.length_b   1.000
_cell.length_c   1.000
_cell.angle_alpha   90.00
_cell.angle_beta   90.00
_cell.angle_gamma   90.00
#
_symmetry.space_group_name_H-M   'P 1'
#
loop_
_entity.id
_entity.type
_entity.pdbx_description
1 polymer ?
#
loop_
_entity_poly.entity_id
_entity_poly.type
_entity_poly.pdbx_seq_one_letter_code
_entity_poly.pdbx_strand_id
1 'polypeptide(L)'
;MRWHGQLRRLLFSREGAGTVLMAASTAVALGVVPSILEQWTKRQWVFVVVFAGALVLMLAGWVLQRPRGLGVVVSLYPADRTQASRVVALKNASRTAHSATLVIDRAVLWPGERSVQGRSDVADFVARLIDAQIEELRAGGRAEPEVALYVLAHLQDGFLLGRRLADDAQLSLAVMHLSQQAGRSVVPGVELGSSLRAALTPPQRAQVTGLLVAPTRGRPQLVEIPAAAGAQRHRIALIVRLASAGSMVDDARHVAVTGQDSYGPGHHTGYRLPPAGPGGTDGPCGAYLVIDTGNAYLPDDPGVYAAVTTYVWECWQAARQEWAQRLGVATAVEGLLFFHGPLPIAVALGWLTARDRISLVHHDLRLAQGATPP
;
A
#
# COMPACT_ATOMS: atom_id res chain seq x y z
N MET A 1 6.16 -27.56 -40.08
CA MET A 1 5.65 -28.08 -38.78
C MET A 1 5.66 -27.08 -37.61
N ARG A 2 6.43 -25.97 -37.61
CA ARG A 2 6.43 -24.97 -36.52
C ARG A 2 5.13 -24.15 -36.38
N TRP A 3 4.32 -24.08 -37.44
CA TRP A 3 3.12 -23.24 -37.52
C TRP A 3 1.97 -23.75 -36.64
N HIS A 4 1.74 -25.07 -36.56
CA HIS A 4 0.71 -25.64 -35.69
C HIS A 4 1.00 -25.44 -34.19
N GLY A 5 2.28 -25.43 -33.80
CA GLY A 5 2.67 -25.13 -32.42
C GLY A 5 2.42 -23.68 -32.03
N GLN A 6 2.67 -22.74 -32.95
CA GLN A 6 2.38 -21.31 -32.75
C GLN A 6 0.88 -21.03 -32.76
N LEU A 7 0.12 -21.61 -33.69
CA LEU A 7 -1.33 -21.44 -33.77
C LEU A 7 -2.04 -22.04 -32.56
N ARG A 8 -1.58 -23.20 -32.09
CA ARG A 8 -2.09 -23.82 -30.85
C ARG A 8 -1.75 -22.94 -29.63
N ARG A 9 -0.52 -22.41 -29.52
CA ARG A 9 -0.18 -21.46 -28.44
C ARG A 9 -1.02 -20.19 -28.49
N LEU A 10 -1.39 -19.72 -29.68
CA LEU A 10 -2.23 -18.54 -29.86
C LEU A 10 -3.69 -18.85 -29.50
N LEU A 11 -4.26 -19.96 -29.97
CA LEU A 11 -5.61 -20.41 -29.60
C LEU A 11 -5.76 -20.70 -28.10
N PHE A 12 -4.71 -21.22 -27.46
CA PHE A 12 -4.66 -21.43 -26.01
C PHE A 12 -4.15 -20.20 -25.24
N SER A 13 -3.71 -19.14 -25.92
CA SER A 13 -3.43 -17.86 -25.25
C SER A 13 -4.75 -17.12 -25.05
N ARG A 14 -4.82 -16.38 -23.95
CA ARG A 14 -6.03 -15.64 -23.57
C ARG A 14 -6.45 -14.61 -24.63
N GLU A 15 -5.46 -13.94 -25.21
CA GLU A 15 -5.64 -12.96 -26.27
C GLU A 15 -6.16 -13.62 -27.55
N GLY A 16 -5.60 -14.78 -27.93
CA GLY A 16 -6.03 -15.51 -29.13
C GLY A 16 -7.42 -16.15 -28.98
N ALA A 17 -7.71 -16.74 -27.82
CA ALA A 17 -9.05 -17.21 -27.49
C ALA A 17 -10.07 -16.06 -27.51
N GLY A 18 -9.71 -14.90 -26.95
CA GLY A 18 -10.52 -13.69 -27.01
C GLY A 18 -10.78 -13.19 -28.43
N THR A 19 -9.77 -13.20 -29.31
CA THR A 19 -9.94 -12.82 -30.72
C THR A 19 -10.84 -13.77 -31.49
N VAL A 20 -10.75 -15.08 -31.23
CA VAL A 20 -11.61 -16.09 -31.87
C VAL A 20 -13.05 -15.92 -31.41
N LEU A 21 -13.28 -15.67 -30.11
CA LEU A 21 -14.60 -15.40 -29.56
C LEU A 21 -15.22 -14.14 -30.15
N MET A 22 -14.47 -13.03 -30.23
CA MET A 22 -14.93 -11.80 -30.88
C MET A 22 -15.25 -12.02 -32.35
N ALA A 23 -14.37 -12.68 -33.11
CA ALA A 23 -14.59 -12.96 -34.53
C ALA A 23 -15.84 -13.83 -34.78
N ALA A 24 -16.03 -14.88 -33.98
CA ALA A 24 -17.22 -15.73 -34.03
C ALA A 24 -18.50 -14.95 -33.68
N SER A 25 -18.43 -14.07 -32.68
CA SER A 25 -19.55 -13.21 -32.27
C SER A 25 -19.93 -12.19 -33.35
N THR A 26 -18.92 -11.65 -34.05
CA THR A 26 -19.13 -10.69 -35.14
C THR A 26 -19.81 -11.36 -36.33
N ALA A 27 -19.48 -12.63 -36.63
CA ALA A 27 -20.16 -13.40 -37.67
C ALA A 27 -21.64 -13.71 -37.32
N VAL A 28 -21.96 -13.90 -36.04
CA VAL A 28 -23.35 -14.04 -35.58
C VAL A 28 -24.10 -12.71 -35.69
N ALA A 29 -23.46 -11.60 -35.29
CA ALA A 29 -24.03 -10.25 -35.35
C ALA A 29 -24.25 -9.73 -36.78
N LEU A 30 -23.38 -10.10 -37.73
CA LEU A 30 -23.50 -9.73 -39.15
C LEU A 30 -24.58 -10.52 -39.92
N GLY A 31 -25.39 -11.34 -39.24
CA GLY A 31 -26.57 -11.97 -39.86
C GLY A 31 -26.30 -13.27 -40.60
N VAL A 32 -25.06 -13.80 -40.58
CA VAL A 32 -24.70 -15.06 -41.26
C VAL A 32 -25.36 -16.28 -40.61
N VAL A 33 -25.53 -16.25 -39.28
CA VAL A 33 -26.14 -17.33 -38.50
C VAL A 33 -27.68 -17.26 -38.50
N PRO A 34 -28.32 -16.08 -38.39
CA PRO A 34 -29.76 -15.94 -38.56
C PRO A 34 -30.31 -16.51 -39.87
N SER A 35 -29.66 -16.27 -41.02
CA SER A 35 -30.16 -16.74 -42.32
C SER A 35 -30.12 -18.27 -42.49
N ILE A 36 -29.12 -18.93 -41.89
CA ILE A 36 -28.99 -20.40 -41.87
C ILE A 36 -30.00 -21.02 -40.89
N LEU A 37 -30.23 -20.38 -39.73
CA LEU A 37 -31.20 -20.84 -38.74
C LEU A 37 -32.65 -20.68 -39.19
N GLU A 38 -32.95 -19.64 -39.96
CA GLU A 38 -34.29 -19.38 -40.52
C GLU A 38 -34.70 -20.45 -41.55
N GLN A 39 -33.72 -20.99 -42.29
CA GLN A 39 -33.94 -22.14 -43.19
C GLN A 39 -34.22 -23.45 -42.45
N TRP A 40 -33.76 -23.60 -41.21
CA TRP A 40 -33.86 -24.85 -40.44
C TRP A 40 -34.97 -24.83 -39.38
N THR A 41 -35.32 -23.67 -38.80
CA THR A 41 -36.30 -23.58 -37.71
C THR A 41 -37.11 -22.28 -37.77
N LYS A 42 -38.45 -22.37 -37.67
CA LYS A 42 -39.34 -21.19 -37.57
C LYS A 42 -39.58 -20.71 -36.13
N ARG A 43 -38.87 -21.28 -35.15
CA ARG A 43 -39.12 -21.01 -33.72
C ARG A 43 -38.30 -19.81 -33.25
N GLN A 44 -38.99 -18.69 -33.03
CA GLN A 44 -38.39 -17.41 -32.60
C GLN A 44 -37.50 -17.51 -31.34
N TRP A 45 -37.80 -18.42 -30.42
CA TRP A 45 -36.99 -18.61 -29.20
C TRP A 45 -35.56 -19.07 -29.47
N VAL A 46 -35.30 -19.81 -30.55
CA VAL A 46 -33.96 -20.27 -30.93
C VAL A 46 -33.06 -19.08 -31.27
N PHE A 47 -33.60 -18.06 -31.95
CA PHE A 47 -32.88 -16.83 -32.26
C PHE A 47 -32.49 -16.06 -30.99
N VAL A 48 -33.40 -15.97 -30.02
CA VAL A 48 -33.13 -15.30 -28.74
C VAL A 48 -32.01 -15.99 -27.98
N VAL A 49 -32.01 -17.33 -27.93
CA VAL A 49 -30.96 -18.11 -27.25
C VAL A 49 -29.60 -17.95 -27.95
N VAL A 50 -29.56 -17.99 -29.27
CA VAL A 50 -28.31 -17.81 -30.05
C VAL A 50 -27.76 -16.39 -29.90
N PHE A 51 -28.63 -15.38 -29.94
CA PHE A 51 -28.24 -14.00 -29.72
C PHE A 51 -27.72 -13.76 -28.29
N ALA A 52 -28.43 -14.27 -27.27
CA ALA A 52 -27.98 -14.19 -25.89
C ALA A 52 -26.63 -14.91 -25.68
N GLY A 53 -26.46 -16.09 -26.30
CA GLY A 53 -25.18 -16.82 -26.30
C GLY A 53 -24.05 -16.02 -26.95
N ALA A 54 -24.30 -15.40 -28.11
CA ALA A 54 -23.33 -14.55 -28.78
C ALA A 54 -22.98 -13.30 -27.98
N LEU A 55 -23.95 -12.68 -27.30
CA LEU A 55 -23.72 -11.55 -26.40
C LEU A 55 -22.82 -11.96 -25.22
N VAL A 56 -23.08 -13.12 -24.62
CA VAL A 56 -22.24 -13.66 -23.54
C VAL A 56 -20.83 -13.98 -24.03
N LEU A 57 -20.68 -14.57 -25.22
CA LEU A 57 -19.36 -14.86 -25.81
C LEU A 57 -18.60 -13.59 -26.20
N MET A 58 -19.29 -12.56 -26.68
CA MET A 58 -18.70 -11.25 -26.97
C MET A 58 -18.22 -10.57 -25.69
N LEU A 59 -19.05 -10.56 -24.64
CA LEU A 59 -18.66 -10.04 -23.32
C LEU A 59 -17.49 -10.82 -22.73
N ALA A 60 -17.51 -12.15 -22.82
CA ALA A 60 -16.41 -13.01 -22.37
C ALA A 60 -15.13 -12.72 -23.17
N GLY A 61 -15.22 -12.62 -24.50
CA GLY A 61 -14.10 -12.26 -25.38
C GLY A 61 -13.52 -10.90 -25.06
N TRP A 62 -14.37 -9.91 -24.80
CA TRP A 62 -13.96 -8.56 -24.41
C TRP A 62 -13.25 -8.53 -23.05
N VAL A 63 -13.78 -9.24 -22.05
CA VAL A 63 -13.12 -9.40 -20.74
C VAL A 63 -11.78 -10.14 -20.87
N LEU A 64 -11.69 -11.12 -21.77
CA LEU A 64 -10.47 -11.86 -22.03
C LEU A 64 -9.41 -11.00 -22.72
N GLN A 65 -9.80 -10.08 -23.59
CA GLN A 65 -8.90 -9.18 -24.32
C GLN A 65 -8.51 -7.90 -23.55
N ARG A 66 -9.24 -7.52 -22.49
CA ARG A 66 -8.88 -6.32 -21.72
C ARG A 66 -7.45 -6.43 -21.17
N PRO A 67 -6.57 -5.44 -21.47
CA PRO A 67 -5.24 -5.38 -20.87
C PRO A 67 -5.42 -5.23 -19.36
N ARG A 68 -4.86 -6.14 -18.58
CA ARG A 68 -5.04 -6.15 -17.11
C ARG A 68 -4.00 -5.31 -16.37
N GLY A 69 -3.54 -4.23 -16.99
CA GLY A 69 -2.58 -3.32 -16.37
C GLY A 69 -1.18 -3.92 -16.11
N LEU A 70 -0.43 -3.25 -15.23
CA LEU A 70 0.93 -3.59 -14.81
C LEU A 70 0.93 -4.02 -13.34
N GLY A 71 1.50 -5.20 -13.06
CA GLY A 71 1.87 -5.58 -11.70
C GLY A 71 3.33 -5.27 -11.42
N VAL A 72 3.62 -4.55 -10.34
CA VAL A 72 4.99 -4.30 -9.89
C VAL A 72 5.23 -5.04 -8.59
N VAL A 73 6.15 -6.00 -8.59
CA VAL A 73 6.54 -6.75 -7.40
C VAL A 73 7.79 -6.13 -6.82
N VAL A 74 7.69 -5.58 -5.61
CA VAL A 74 8.77 -4.89 -4.92
C VAL A 74 9.19 -5.70 -3.70
N SER A 75 10.41 -6.23 -3.70
CA SER A 75 10.99 -6.95 -2.55
C SER A 75 12.24 -6.21 -2.04
N LEU A 76 12.12 -5.60 -0.86
CA LEU A 76 13.19 -4.78 -0.26
C LEU A 76 13.82 -5.42 0.98
N TYR A 77 13.35 -6.60 1.40
CA TYR A 77 14.03 -7.35 2.45
C TYR A 77 15.41 -7.83 1.97
N PRO A 78 16.42 -7.91 2.86
CA PRO A 78 17.64 -8.66 2.59
C PRO A 78 17.28 -10.11 2.24
N ALA A 79 18.12 -10.75 1.41
CA ALA A 79 17.86 -12.05 0.80
C ALA A 79 17.91 -13.21 1.83
N ASP A 80 16.95 -13.25 2.75
CA ASP A 80 16.76 -14.35 3.68
C ASP A 80 15.86 -15.43 3.07
N ARG A 81 16.24 -16.70 3.28
CA ARG A 81 15.47 -17.87 2.80
C ARG A 81 14.02 -17.88 3.28
N THR A 82 13.72 -17.22 4.40
CA THR A 82 12.38 -17.14 4.99
C THR A 82 11.40 -16.29 4.17
N GLN A 83 11.90 -15.36 3.34
CA GLN A 83 11.06 -14.48 2.53
C GLN A 83 10.85 -14.98 1.10
N ALA A 84 11.68 -15.92 0.63
CA ALA A 84 11.65 -16.40 -0.75
C ALA A 84 10.27 -16.94 -1.19
N SER A 85 9.59 -17.70 -0.32
CA SER A 85 8.24 -18.23 -0.59
C SER A 85 7.19 -17.13 -0.75
N ARG A 86 7.30 -16.05 0.03
CA ARG A 86 6.40 -14.89 -0.03
C ARG A 86 6.62 -14.09 -1.31
N VAL A 87 7.87 -13.86 -1.69
CA VAL A 87 8.23 -13.21 -2.96
C VAL A 87 7.69 -14.01 -4.15
N VAL A 88 7.84 -15.34 -4.14
CA VAL A 88 7.30 -16.21 -5.20
C VAL A 88 5.77 -16.12 -5.27
N ALA A 89 5.07 -16.11 -4.13
CA ALA A 89 3.62 -15.94 -4.10
C ALA A 89 3.18 -14.60 -4.73
N LEU A 90 3.85 -13.50 -4.40
CA LEU A 90 3.59 -12.19 -5.00
C LEU A 90 3.88 -12.15 -6.51
N LYS A 91 5.01 -12.75 -6.95
CA LYS A 91 5.36 -12.88 -8.37
C LYS A 91 4.31 -13.65 -9.14
N ASN A 92 3.82 -14.77 -8.59
CA ASN A 92 2.77 -15.58 -9.22
C ASN A 92 1.44 -14.83 -9.28
N ALA A 93 1.03 -14.19 -8.18
CA ALA A 93 -0.19 -13.39 -8.14
C ALA A 93 -0.17 -12.28 -9.21
N SER A 94 0.94 -11.53 -9.27
CA SER A 94 1.12 -10.47 -10.27
C SER A 94 1.01 -11.01 -11.71
N ARG A 95 1.66 -12.13 -12.02
CA ARG A 95 1.61 -12.75 -13.36
C ARG A 95 0.23 -13.28 -13.74
N THR A 96 -0.56 -13.71 -12.75
CA THR A 96 -1.94 -14.18 -12.99
C THR A 96 -2.92 -13.03 -13.19
N ALA A 97 -2.70 -11.92 -12.47
CA ALA A 97 -3.59 -10.77 -12.47
C ALA A 97 -3.30 -9.81 -13.62
N HIS A 98 -2.03 -9.62 -14.03
CA HIS A 98 -1.62 -8.54 -14.94
C HIS A 98 -1.03 -9.05 -16.25
N SER A 99 -1.13 -8.22 -17.30
CA SER A 99 -0.56 -8.52 -18.62
C SER A 99 0.96 -8.33 -18.65
N ALA A 100 1.48 -7.41 -17.84
CA ALA A 100 2.92 -7.19 -17.65
C ALA A 100 3.25 -7.29 -16.16
N THR A 101 4.45 -7.79 -15.84
CA THR A 101 4.95 -7.84 -14.47
C THR A 101 6.37 -7.34 -14.41
N LEU A 102 6.58 -6.23 -13.68
CA LEU A 102 7.89 -5.73 -13.31
C LEU A 102 8.29 -6.36 -11.97
N VAL A 103 9.54 -6.82 -11.87
CA VAL A 103 10.07 -7.38 -10.62
C VAL A 103 11.27 -6.55 -10.19
N ILE A 104 11.14 -5.93 -9.02
CA ILE A 104 12.17 -5.16 -8.35
C ILE A 104 12.58 -5.96 -7.12
N ASP A 105 13.75 -6.60 -7.19
CA ASP A 105 14.24 -7.52 -6.16
C ASP A 105 15.59 -7.01 -5.65
N ARG A 106 15.68 -6.72 -4.35
CA ARG A 106 16.91 -6.21 -3.72
C ARG A 106 18.11 -7.12 -4.01
N ALA A 107 17.91 -8.43 -4.03
CA ALA A 107 18.98 -9.40 -4.29
C ALA A 107 19.56 -9.28 -5.71
N VAL A 108 18.74 -8.84 -6.67
CA VAL A 108 19.14 -8.64 -8.07
C VAL A 108 19.80 -7.28 -8.26
N LEU A 109 19.26 -6.25 -7.61
CA LEU A 109 19.75 -4.87 -7.73
C LEU A 109 21.08 -4.64 -6.99
N TRP A 110 21.29 -5.33 -5.86
CA TRP A 110 22.48 -5.19 -5.03
C TRP A 110 23.08 -6.55 -4.65
N PRO A 111 23.70 -7.27 -5.61
CA PRO A 111 24.33 -8.56 -5.34
C PRO A 111 25.53 -8.40 -4.41
N GLY A 112 25.55 -9.14 -3.28
CA GLY A 112 26.72 -9.25 -2.37
C GLY A 112 26.85 -8.20 -1.25
N GLU A 113 25.78 -7.45 -0.95
CA GLU A 113 25.63 -6.46 0.15
C GLU A 113 26.93 -5.81 0.70
N ARG A 114 27.33 -4.70 0.07
CA ARG A 114 27.82 -3.50 0.79
C ARG A 114 26.96 -2.32 0.36
N SER A 115 25.78 -2.18 0.96
CA SER A 115 24.94 -1.00 0.71
C SER A 115 25.55 0.21 1.42
N VAL A 116 26.37 0.97 0.69
CA VAL A 116 26.80 2.32 1.11
C VAL A 116 25.64 3.33 1.01
N GLN A 117 24.54 2.96 0.34
CA GLN A 117 23.36 3.81 0.12
C GLN A 117 22.37 3.75 1.29
N GLY A 118 21.81 4.92 1.62
CA GLY A 118 20.79 5.07 2.66
C GLY A 118 19.43 4.51 2.21
N ARG A 119 18.54 4.20 3.17
CA ARG A 119 17.18 3.68 2.89
C ARG A 119 16.35 4.61 2.00
N SER A 120 16.56 5.92 2.11
CA SER A 120 15.94 6.93 1.22
C SER A 120 16.34 6.70 -0.23
N ASP A 121 17.62 6.45 -0.49
CA ASP A 121 18.15 6.32 -1.86
C ASP A 121 17.59 5.08 -2.55
N VAL A 122 17.37 4.01 -1.79
CA VAL A 122 16.71 2.78 -2.25
C VAL A 122 15.26 3.07 -2.63
N ALA A 123 14.49 3.73 -1.77
CA ALA A 123 13.10 4.08 -2.06
C ALA A 123 12.99 5.01 -3.28
N ASP A 124 13.90 5.98 -3.41
CA ASP A 124 13.98 6.92 -4.54
C ASP A 124 14.25 6.18 -5.86
N PHE A 125 15.21 5.25 -5.84
CA PHE A 125 15.54 4.44 -7.01
C PHE A 125 14.37 3.56 -7.44
N VAL A 126 13.71 2.90 -6.49
CA VAL A 126 12.54 2.04 -6.75
C VAL A 126 11.38 2.86 -7.32
N ALA A 127 11.09 4.03 -6.76
CA ALA A 127 10.06 4.93 -7.28
C ALA A 127 10.36 5.35 -8.73
N ARG A 128 11.60 5.77 -9.03
CA ARG A 128 12.01 6.13 -10.38
C ARG A 128 11.91 4.98 -11.39
N LEU A 129 12.19 3.74 -10.96
CA LEU A 129 12.00 2.56 -11.81
C LEU A 129 10.52 2.32 -12.12
N ILE A 130 9.64 2.53 -11.14
CA ILE A 130 8.19 2.43 -11.32
C ILE A 130 7.74 3.51 -12.31
N ASP A 131 8.13 4.76 -12.10
CA ASP A 131 7.77 5.89 -12.96
C ASP A 131 8.23 5.66 -14.41
N ALA A 132 9.47 5.22 -14.61
CA ALA A 132 10.01 4.93 -15.93
C ALA A 132 9.20 3.85 -16.67
N GLN A 133 8.77 2.80 -15.96
CA GLN A 133 7.98 1.71 -16.53
C GLN A 133 6.54 2.12 -16.83
N ILE A 134 5.96 3.00 -16.00
CA ILE A 134 4.65 3.58 -16.27
C ILE A 134 4.72 4.47 -17.51
N GLU A 135 5.75 5.30 -17.64
CA GLU A 135 5.94 6.17 -18.79
C GLU A 135 6.16 5.38 -20.09
N GLU A 136 6.93 4.28 -20.03
CA GLU A 136 7.08 3.36 -21.16
C GLU A 136 5.73 2.76 -21.61
N LEU A 137 4.86 2.41 -20.66
CA LEU A 137 3.51 1.90 -20.96
C LEU A 137 2.59 2.97 -21.55
N ARG A 138 2.68 4.22 -21.06
CA ARG A 138 1.94 5.36 -21.62
C ARG A 138 2.38 5.65 -23.06
N ALA A 139 3.69 5.67 -23.31
CA ALA A 139 4.26 5.86 -24.65
C ALA A 139 3.82 4.75 -25.64
N GLY A 140 3.54 3.55 -25.15
CA GLY A 140 2.97 2.44 -25.91
C GLY A 140 1.49 2.59 -26.32
N GLY A 141 0.86 3.75 -26.08
CA GLY A 141 -0.51 4.06 -26.50
C GLY A 141 -1.60 3.46 -25.61
N ARG A 142 -1.26 3.01 -24.39
CA ARG A 142 -2.25 2.56 -23.40
C ARG A 142 -2.81 3.77 -22.65
N ALA A 143 -4.13 3.93 -22.65
CA ALA A 143 -4.80 4.81 -21.69
C ALA A 143 -4.41 4.41 -20.26
N GLU A 144 -4.39 5.37 -19.33
CA GLU A 144 -3.84 5.27 -17.96
C GLU A 144 -3.76 3.82 -17.44
N PRO A 145 -2.53 3.25 -17.36
CA PRO A 145 -2.40 1.84 -16.99
C PRO A 145 -2.88 1.66 -15.55
N GLU A 146 -3.74 0.68 -15.33
CA GLU A 146 -4.02 0.18 -13.97
C GLU A 146 -2.72 -0.42 -13.42
N VAL A 147 -2.19 0.14 -12.34
CA VAL A 147 -0.93 -0.32 -11.74
C VAL A 147 -1.19 -0.87 -10.34
N ALA A 148 -0.74 -2.11 -10.10
CA ALA A 148 -0.83 -2.75 -8.80
C ALA A 148 0.57 -3.00 -8.22
N LEU A 149 0.79 -2.57 -6.98
CA LEU A 149 2.05 -2.68 -6.25
C LEU A 149 2.00 -3.85 -5.26
N TYR A 150 2.78 -4.89 -5.51
CA TYR A 150 2.93 -6.06 -4.65
C TYR A 150 4.16 -5.88 -3.77
N VAL A 151 4.00 -5.21 -2.63
CA VAL A 151 5.13 -4.77 -1.80
C VAL A 151 5.44 -5.75 -0.68
N LEU A 152 6.71 -6.12 -0.58
CA LEU A 152 7.29 -6.87 0.54
C LEU A 152 8.52 -6.11 1.05
N ALA A 153 8.31 -5.28 2.06
CA ALA A 153 9.33 -4.41 2.63
C ALA A 153 9.11 -4.20 4.14
N HIS A 154 10.13 -3.69 4.84
CA HIS A 154 9.93 -3.15 6.18
C HIS A 154 8.98 -1.95 6.12
N LEU A 155 8.24 -1.69 7.22
CA LEU A 155 7.27 -0.58 7.29
C LEU A 155 7.89 0.77 6.93
N GLN A 156 9.14 1.01 7.31
CA GLN A 156 9.86 2.24 6.99
C GLN A 156 10.15 2.39 5.51
N ASP A 157 10.62 1.33 4.86
CA ASP A 157 10.88 1.36 3.41
C ASP A 157 9.57 1.52 2.64
N GLY A 158 8.48 0.88 3.09
CA GLY A 158 7.15 1.06 2.53
C GLY A 158 6.64 2.50 2.67
N PHE A 159 6.78 3.10 3.85
CA PHE A 159 6.43 4.50 4.08
C PHE A 159 7.24 5.45 3.19
N LEU A 160 8.55 5.26 3.08
CA LEU A 160 9.42 6.07 2.23
C LEU A 160 9.07 5.92 0.74
N LEU A 161 8.81 4.68 0.28
CA LEU A 161 8.34 4.41 -1.07
C LEU A 161 7.02 5.16 -1.35
N GLY A 162 6.07 5.08 -0.42
CA GLY A 162 4.82 5.82 -0.51
C GLY A 162 5.02 7.33 -0.67
N ARG A 163 5.91 7.93 0.13
CA ARG A 163 6.26 9.36 0.01
C ARG A 163 6.76 9.73 -1.38
N ARG A 164 7.57 8.87 -2.02
CA ARG A 164 8.13 9.13 -3.34
C ARG A 164 7.12 8.94 -4.47
N LEU A 165 6.17 8.03 -4.31
CA LEU A 165 5.09 7.82 -5.27
C LEU A 165 4.02 8.95 -5.26
N ALA A 166 4.10 9.91 -4.34
CA ALA A 166 3.11 10.97 -4.20
C ALA A 166 3.25 12.12 -5.20
N ASP A 167 4.40 12.22 -5.87
CA ASP A 167 4.68 13.32 -6.79
C ASP A 167 3.88 13.20 -8.10
N ASP A 168 3.36 12.01 -8.44
CA ASP A 168 2.58 11.76 -9.66
C ASP A 168 1.06 11.70 -9.35
N ALA A 169 0.44 12.88 -9.26
CA ALA A 169 -0.93 13.09 -8.73
C ALA A 169 -2.08 12.47 -9.57
N GLN A 170 -1.78 11.89 -10.73
CA GLN A 170 -2.78 11.36 -11.67
C GLN A 170 -2.85 9.82 -11.70
N LEU A 171 -1.96 9.12 -10.99
CA LEU A 171 -1.94 7.67 -11.00
C LEU A 171 -2.77 7.09 -9.85
N SER A 172 -3.76 6.27 -10.19
CA SER A 172 -4.35 5.31 -9.25
C SER A 172 -3.43 4.08 -9.15
N LEU A 173 -2.93 3.81 -7.95
CA LEU A 173 -2.03 2.70 -7.66
C LEU A 173 -2.63 1.79 -6.58
N ALA A 174 -2.98 0.55 -6.92
CA ALA A 174 -3.48 -0.40 -5.95
C ALA A 174 -2.31 -1.08 -5.20
N VAL A 175 -2.14 -0.81 -3.91
CA VAL A 175 -1.17 -1.53 -3.06
C VAL A 175 -1.78 -2.86 -2.64
N MET A 176 -1.22 -3.95 -3.15
CA MET A 176 -1.58 -5.32 -2.83
C MET A 176 -0.77 -5.82 -1.64
N HIS A 177 -1.33 -6.73 -0.84
CA HIS A 177 -0.56 -7.38 0.23
C HIS A 177 -0.87 -8.87 0.36
N LEU A 178 0.08 -9.58 0.98
CA LEU A 178 -0.08 -10.97 1.35
C LEU A 178 -0.85 -11.07 2.67
N SER A 179 -2.13 -11.39 2.58
CA SER A 179 -3.03 -11.49 3.72
C SER A 179 -2.81 -12.80 4.48
N GLN A 180 -2.64 -12.72 5.80
CA GLN A 180 -2.63 -13.92 6.64
C GLN A 180 -4.06 -14.43 6.90
N GLN A 181 -5.06 -13.53 6.93
CA GLN A 181 -6.47 -13.87 7.19
C GLN A 181 -7.08 -14.65 6.01
N ALA A 182 -6.68 -14.33 4.79
CA ALA A 182 -7.10 -15.00 3.56
C ALA A 182 -6.14 -16.15 3.16
N GLY A 183 -5.54 -16.83 4.14
CA GLY A 183 -4.75 -18.04 3.89
C GLY A 183 -3.47 -17.83 3.08
N ARG A 184 -2.78 -16.68 3.25
CA ARG A 184 -1.60 -16.27 2.48
C ARG A 184 -1.88 -16.05 1.00
N SER A 185 -3.11 -15.68 0.66
CA SER A 185 -3.43 -15.16 -0.66
C SER A 185 -3.08 -13.67 -0.75
N VAL A 186 -2.96 -13.18 -1.98
CA VAL A 186 -2.73 -11.77 -2.25
C VAL A 186 -4.06 -11.10 -2.46
N VAL A 187 -4.33 -10.05 -1.67
CA VAL A 187 -5.57 -9.28 -1.74
C VAL A 187 -5.26 -7.79 -1.93
N PRO A 188 -6.21 -7.00 -2.48
CA PRO A 188 -6.06 -5.55 -2.52
C PRO A 188 -5.99 -4.98 -1.10
N GLY A 189 -5.06 -4.07 -0.86
CA GLY A 189 -4.87 -3.41 0.44
C GLY A 189 -5.42 -1.99 0.42
N VAL A 190 -4.82 -1.08 -0.34
CA VAL A 190 -5.28 0.31 -0.42
C VAL A 190 -4.97 0.90 -1.79
N GLU A 191 -5.90 1.66 -2.35
CA GLU A 191 -5.70 2.40 -3.59
C GLU A 191 -5.12 3.78 -3.28
N LEU A 192 -3.92 4.07 -3.78
CA LEU A 192 -3.33 5.40 -3.72
C LEU A 192 -3.94 6.25 -4.83
N GLY A 193 -4.66 7.29 -4.45
CA GLY A 193 -5.35 8.16 -5.38
C GLY A 193 -5.98 9.35 -4.68
N SER A 194 -6.61 10.23 -5.46
CA SER A 194 -7.26 11.44 -4.93
C SER A 194 -8.36 11.14 -3.91
N SER A 195 -9.00 9.96 -3.99
CA SER A 195 -10.02 9.48 -3.05
C SER A 195 -9.51 9.39 -1.61
N LEU A 196 -8.24 9.05 -1.37
CA LEU A 196 -7.66 9.00 -0.02
C LEU A 196 -7.57 10.36 0.66
N ARG A 197 -7.53 11.45 -0.12
CA ARG A 197 -7.52 12.83 0.39
C ARG A 197 -8.91 13.38 0.65
N ALA A 198 -9.96 12.69 0.19
CA ALA A 198 -11.34 13.09 0.46
C ALA A 198 -11.65 12.88 1.95
N ALA A 199 -12.43 13.81 2.53
CA ALA A 199 -12.85 13.68 3.92
C ALA A 199 -13.72 12.43 4.12
N LEU A 200 -13.59 11.80 5.29
CA LEU A 200 -14.39 10.62 5.61
C LEU A 200 -15.88 10.96 5.66
N THR A 201 -16.67 10.15 4.95
CA THR A 201 -18.13 10.19 5.09
C THR A 201 -18.56 9.77 6.50
N PRO A 202 -19.74 10.20 6.98
CA PRO A 202 -20.27 9.76 8.29
C PRO A 202 -20.24 8.24 8.52
N PRO A 203 -20.68 7.37 7.57
CA PRO A 203 -20.61 5.92 7.78
C PRO A 203 -19.18 5.38 7.86
N GLN A 204 -18.25 5.88 7.02
CA GLN A 204 -16.84 5.49 7.11
C GLN A 204 -16.22 5.90 8.44
N ARG A 205 -16.53 7.12 8.91
CA ARG A 205 -16.06 7.59 10.22
C ARG A 205 -16.61 6.72 11.34
N ALA A 206 -17.90 6.38 11.31
CA ALA A 206 -18.52 5.50 12.30
C ALA A 206 -17.86 4.11 12.31
N GLN A 207 -17.59 3.55 11.12
CA GLN A 207 -16.89 2.28 10.97
C GLN A 207 -15.50 2.32 11.60
N VAL A 208 -14.69 3.34 11.28
CA VAL A 208 -13.34 3.47 11.85
C VAL A 208 -13.40 3.66 13.36
N THR A 209 -14.28 4.53 13.87
CA THR A 209 -14.41 4.75 15.32
C THR A 209 -14.87 3.50 16.07
N GLY A 210 -15.63 2.61 15.42
CA GLY A 210 -16.01 1.31 15.99
C GLY A 210 -14.85 0.31 16.11
N LEU A 211 -13.75 0.54 15.39
CA LEU A 211 -12.53 -0.31 15.44
C LEU A 211 -11.51 0.17 16.47
N LEU A 212 -11.61 1.41 16.95
CA LEU A 212 -10.66 1.97 17.91
C LEU A 212 -10.99 1.50 19.33
N VAL A 213 -9.95 1.16 20.10
CA VAL A 213 -10.06 1.09 21.56
C VAL A 213 -10.41 2.48 22.02
N ALA A 214 -11.61 2.60 22.59
CA ALA A 214 -12.18 3.86 23.00
C ALA A 214 -11.15 4.71 23.75
N PRO A 215 -10.80 5.92 23.28
CA PRO A 215 -10.70 6.99 24.24
C PRO A 215 -12.15 7.32 24.62
N THR A 216 -12.41 7.39 25.92
CA THR A 216 -13.52 8.10 26.55
C THR A 216 -14.15 9.14 25.60
N ARG A 217 -15.28 8.81 24.97
CA ARG A 217 -16.13 9.66 24.08
C ARG A 217 -15.37 10.77 23.29
N GLY A 218 -14.77 10.44 22.14
CA GLY A 218 -14.35 11.49 21.19
C GLY A 218 -13.26 11.13 20.18
N ARG A 219 -12.82 12.14 19.41
CA ARG A 219 -11.61 12.08 18.58
C ARG A 219 -10.37 11.88 19.49
N PRO A 220 -9.31 11.21 19.00
CA PRO A 220 -8.00 11.14 19.67
C PRO A 220 -7.59 12.53 20.17
N GLN A 221 -7.26 12.62 21.45
CA GLN A 221 -6.89 13.89 22.08
C GLN A 221 -5.39 14.10 22.04
N LEU A 222 -4.97 15.31 21.67
CA LEU A 222 -3.57 15.72 21.71
C LEU A 222 -3.17 15.99 23.17
N VAL A 223 -2.19 15.24 23.67
CA VAL A 223 -1.70 15.35 25.05
C VAL A 223 -0.37 16.08 25.05
N GLU A 224 -0.30 17.21 25.77
CA GLU A 224 0.93 17.98 25.95
C GLU A 224 1.88 17.25 26.92
N ILE A 225 3.19 17.31 26.63
CA ILE A 225 4.26 16.78 27.47
C ILE A 225 4.96 17.97 28.13
N PRO A 226 4.67 18.28 29.41
CA PRO A 226 5.21 19.48 30.08
C PRO A 226 6.74 19.46 30.21
N ALA A 227 7.35 18.27 30.25
CA ALA A 227 8.79 18.09 30.39
C ALA A 227 9.59 18.51 29.14
N ALA A 228 8.93 18.69 27.98
CA ALA A 228 9.59 19.10 26.76
C ALA A 228 9.84 20.62 26.74
N ALA A 229 10.99 21.02 27.29
CA ALA A 229 11.49 22.39 27.21
C ALA A 229 12.44 22.58 26.02
N GLY A 230 12.44 23.77 25.42
CA GLY A 230 13.43 24.17 24.42
C GLY A 230 13.20 23.64 23.00
N ALA A 231 14.27 23.23 22.33
CA ALA A 231 14.36 23.10 20.87
C ALA A 231 13.55 21.95 20.24
N GLN A 232 12.86 21.12 21.03
CA GLN A 232 12.11 19.94 20.54
C GLN A 232 10.61 20.01 20.81
N ARG A 233 10.15 21.10 21.43
CA ARG A 233 8.73 21.33 21.75
C ARG A 233 7.85 21.37 20.50
N HIS A 234 8.41 21.64 19.32
CA HIS A 234 7.71 21.61 18.04
C HIS A 234 7.38 20.20 17.52
N ARG A 235 7.82 19.13 18.19
CA ARG A 235 7.58 17.74 17.78
C ARG A 235 6.29 17.17 18.35
N ILE A 236 5.57 16.41 17.54
CA ILE A 236 4.42 15.60 17.93
C ILE A 236 4.73 14.12 17.68
N ALA A 237 4.55 13.27 18.68
CA ALA A 237 4.55 11.82 18.49
C ALA A 237 3.15 11.35 18.07
N LEU A 238 3.03 10.84 16.84
CA LEU A 238 1.82 10.18 16.34
C LEU A 238 1.98 8.67 16.51
N ILE A 239 1.26 8.11 17.48
CA ILE A 239 1.36 6.70 17.87
C ILE A 239 0.15 5.96 17.30
N VAL A 240 0.40 5.01 16.40
CA VAL A 240 -0.64 4.31 15.63
C VAL A 240 -0.43 2.80 15.74
N ARG A 241 -1.36 2.12 16.43
CA ARG A 241 -1.42 0.66 16.54
C ARG A 241 -2.68 0.13 15.87
N LEU A 242 -2.49 -0.61 14.78
CA LEU A 242 -3.54 -1.20 13.94
C LEU A 242 -3.44 -2.74 13.85
N ALA A 243 -2.49 -3.32 14.58
CA ALA A 243 -2.27 -4.75 14.67
C ALA A 243 -1.82 -5.10 16.10
N SER A 244 -1.92 -6.38 16.46
CA SER A 244 -1.53 -6.83 17.81
C SER A 244 -0.05 -6.55 18.08
N ALA A 245 0.20 -5.69 19.08
CA ALA A 245 1.50 -5.46 19.72
C ALA A 245 1.26 -4.85 21.11
N GLY A 246 1.34 -5.69 22.15
CA GLY A 246 0.92 -5.35 23.50
C GLY A 246 1.61 -4.12 24.09
N SER A 247 2.94 -4.05 23.99
CA SER A 247 3.75 -2.97 24.58
C SER A 247 3.94 -1.75 23.68
N MET A 248 3.55 -1.83 22.40
CA MET A 248 3.94 -0.84 21.38
C MET A 248 3.53 0.60 21.72
N VAL A 249 2.32 0.78 22.28
CA VAL A 249 1.80 2.10 22.65
C VAL A 249 2.56 2.66 23.86
N ASP A 250 2.85 1.82 24.85
CA ASP A 250 3.58 2.22 26.05
C ASP A 250 5.04 2.53 25.74
N ASP A 251 5.69 1.71 24.91
CA ASP A 251 7.06 1.89 24.43
C ASP A 251 7.20 3.18 23.62
N ALA A 252 6.29 3.41 22.66
CA ALA A 252 6.28 4.64 21.87
C ALA A 252 6.00 5.88 22.74
N ARG A 253 5.13 5.77 23.75
CA ARG A 253 4.83 6.86 24.68
C ARG A 253 6.04 7.16 25.57
N HIS A 254 6.72 6.14 26.08
CA HIS A 254 7.94 6.30 26.88
C HIS A 254 9.00 7.07 26.10
N VAL A 255 9.27 6.65 24.86
CA VAL A 255 10.24 7.31 23.97
C VAL A 255 9.80 8.74 23.67
N ALA A 256 8.51 8.98 23.41
CA ALA A 256 7.99 10.32 23.16
C ALA A 256 8.12 11.26 24.37
N VAL A 257 7.89 10.75 25.58
CA VAL A 257 7.87 11.54 26.83
C VAL A 257 9.26 11.78 27.40
N THR A 258 10.19 10.84 27.22
CA THR A 258 11.52 10.88 27.84
C THR A 258 12.65 11.16 26.85
N GLY A 259 12.42 10.89 25.56
CA GLY A 259 13.48 10.85 24.55
C GLY A 259 14.42 9.66 24.67
N GLN A 260 14.19 8.75 25.62
CA GLN A 260 15.04 7.58 25.88
C GLN A 260 14.55 6.36 25.11
N ASP A 261 15.49 5.61 24.52
CA ASP A 261 15.23 4.36 23.80
C ASP A 261 15.10 3.13 24.72
N SER A 262 15.30 3.30 26.03
CA SER A 262 15.24 2.24 27.02
C SER A 262 14.57 2.69 28.32
N TYR A 263 13.95 1.74 29.04
CA TYR A 263 13.41 1.95 30.40
C TYR A 263 14.50 1.85 31.48
N GLY A 264 15.68 1.38 31.11
CA GLY A 264 16.80 1.10 32.01
C GLY A 264 17.74 0.05 31.42
N PRO A 265 18.74 -0.42 32.20
CA PRO A 265 19.69 -1.43 31.75
C PRO A 265 18.95 -2.71 31.29
N GLY A 266 19.13 -3.09 30.03
CA GLY A 266 18.59 -4.33 29.46
C GLY A 266 17.11 -4.30 29.03
N HIS A 267 16.41 -3.17 29.13
CA HIS A 267 15.02 -3.03 28.67
C HIS A 267 14.91 -1.95 27.61
N HIS A 268 15.25 -2.31 26.37
CA HIS A 268 15.19 -1.43 25.21
C HIS A 268 13.79 -1.45 24.58
N THR A 269 13.27 -0.29 24.20
CA THR A 269 11.94 -0.12 23.58
C THR A 269 11.88 -0.56 22.11
N GLY A 270 13.05 -0.72 21.50
CA GLY A 270 13.20 -1.03 20.08
C GLY A 270 13.18 0.19 19.16
N TYR A 271 12.71 1.34 19.65
CA TYR A 271 12.67 2.57 18.86
C TYR A 271 14.00 3.32 18.86
N ARG A 272 14.33 3.93 17.73
CA ARG A 272 15.44 4.88 17.62
C ARG A 272 14.93 6.20 17.04
N LEU A 273 15.06 7.26 17.82
CA LEU A 273 14.70 8.61 17.38
C LEU A 273 15.68 9.12 16.32
N PRO A 274 15.22 9.92 15.35
CA PRO A 274 16.12 10.61 14.44
C PRO A 274 16.86 11.74 15.19
N PRO A 275 18.17 11.90 14.98
CA PRO A 275 18.97 12.89 15.70
C PRO A 275 18.43 14.31 15.47
N ALA A 276 18.32 15.09 16.55
CA ALA A 276 17.87 16.47 16.51
C ALA A 276 19.00 17.43 16.08
N GLY A 277 19.18 17.60 14.76
CA GLY A 277 20.10 18.59 14.20
C GLY A 277 21.59 18.35 14.52
N PRO A 278 22.49 19.31 14.20
CA PRO A 278 23.94 19.14 14.27
C PRO A 278 24.53 19.04 15.69
N GLY A 279 23.69 18.94 16.73
CA GLY A 279 24.09 18.78 18.14
C GLY A 279 23.61 17.48 18.81
N GLY A 280 22.78 16.67 18.12
CA GLY A 280 22.67 15.22 18.38
C GLY A 280 22.17 14.75 19.76
N THR A 281 21.31 15.49 20.47
CA THR A 281 20.62 14.91 21.65
C THR A 281 19.19 14.55 21.30
N ASP A 282 18.88 13.25 21.36
CA ASP A 282 17.49 12.77 21.38
C ASP A 282 16.80 13.30 22.64
N GLY A 283 15.55 13.72 22.50
CA GLY A 283 14.81 14.27 23.62
C GLY A 283 13.30 14.25 23.38
N PRO A 284 12.54 14.68 24.39
CA PRO A 284 11.10 14.48 24.42
C PRO A 284 10.37 15.29 23.35
N CYS A 285 9.26 14.73 22.86
CA CYS A 285 8.31 15.44 22.01
C CYS A 285 7.54 16.47 22.83
N GLY A 286 7.05 17.54 22.19
CA GLY A 286 6.17 18.51 22.84
C GLY A 286 4.77 17.99 23.14
N ALA A 287 4.27 17.08 22.31
CA ALA A 287 2.97 16.45 22.49
C ALA A 287 2.93 15.04 21.88
N TYR A 288 1.91 14.27 22.23
CA TYR A 288 1.62 12.99 21.58
C TYR A 288 0.13 12.78 21.32
N LEU A 289 -0.17 11.95 20.33
CA LEU A 289 -1.51 11.51 19.93
C LEU A 289 -1.50 10.00 19.77
N VAL A 290 -2.52 9.30 20.28
CA VAL A 290 -2.63 7.83 20.18
C VAL A 290 -3.87 7.44 19.38
N ILE A 291 -3.68 6.60 18.37
CA ILE A 291 -4.72 5.92 17.59
C ILE A 291 -4.48 4.41 17.75
N ASP A 292 -5.40 3.73 18.41
CA ASP A 292 -5.21 2.36 18.85
C ASP A 292 -6.44 1.50 18.53
N THR A 293 -6.27 0.37 17.84
CA THR A 293 -7.31 -0.65 17.62
C THR A 293 -7.22 -1.80 18.62
N GLY A 294 -6.33 -1.70 19.61
CA GLY A 294 -6.12 -2.71 20.63
C GLY A 294 -5.38 -3.91 20.09
N ASN A 295 -5.80 -5.08 20.57
CA ASN A 295 -5.25 -6.37 20.11
C ASN A 295 -5.99 -6.92 18.88
N ALA A 296 -7.01 -6.21 18.39
CA ALA A 296 -7.74 -6.61 17.19
C ALA A 296 -6.93 -6.27 15.94
N TYR A 297 -6.76 -7.26 15.05
CA TYR A 297 -6.29 -7.02 13.70
C TYR A 297 -7.39 -6.33 12.89
N LEU A 298 -7.01 -5.36 12.07
CA LEU A 298 -7.93 -4.83 11.07
C LEU A 298 -8.42 -5.96 10.14
N PRO A 299 -9.70 -5.94 9.74
CA PRO A 299 -10.18 -6.78 8.65
C PRO A 299 -9.41 -6.47 7.36
N ASP A 300 -9.05 -7.51 6.61
CA ASP A 300 -8.45 -7.38 5.27
C ASP A 300 -9.51 -6.93 4.23
N ASP A 301 -9.97 -5.69 4.40
CA ASP A 301 -10.92 -5.00 3.53
C ASP A 301 -10.29 -3.69 3.00
N PRO A 302 -10.26 -3.47 1.67
CA PRO A 302 -9.68 -2.26 1.10
C PRO A 302 -10.36 -0.97 1.55
N GLY A 303 -11.68 -1.01 1.76
CA GLY A 303 -12.46 0.13 2.23
C GLY A 303 -12.10 0.52 3.66
N VAL A 304 -11.92 -0.48 4.55
CA VAL A 304 -11.43 -0.28 5.92
C VAL A 304 -10.03 0.30 5.91
N TYR A 305 -9.10 -0.25 5.13
CA TYR A 305 -7.72 0.25 5.07
C TYR A 305 -7.67 1.70 4.56
N ALA A 306 -8.42 2.03 3.51
CA ALA A 306 -8.55 3.39 3.02
C ALA A 306 -9.12 4.33 4.09
N ALA A 307 -10.24 3.94 4.72
CA ALA A 307 -10.89 4.74 5.75
C ALA A 307 -10.01 4.99 6.98
N VAL A 308 -9.29 3.97 7.46
CA VAL A 308 -8.35 4.09 8.58
C VAL A 308 -7.17 4.97 8.19
N THR A 309 -6.62 4.82 6.97
CA THR A 309 -5.52 5.66 6.49
C THR A 309 -5.95 7.14 6.46
N THR A 310 -7.09 7.44 5.86
CA THR A 310 -7.63 8.81 5.81
C THR A 310 -7.95 9.33 7.22
N TYR A 311 -8.45 8.49 8.12
CA TYR A 311 -8.70 8.86 9.52
C TYR A 311 -7.42 9.29 10.26
N VAL A 312 -6.35 8.48 10.14
CA VAL A 312 -5.04 8.78 10.73
C VAL A 312 -4.50 10.09 10.17
N TRP A 313 -4.63 10.30 8.85
CA TRP A 313 -4.21 11.55 8.21
C TRP A 313 -5.03 12.77 8.67
N GLU A 314 -6.36 12.67 8.77
CA GLU A 314 -7.21 13.74 9.32
C GLU A 314 -6.81 14.09 10.76
N CYS A 315 -6.55 13.08 11.59
CA CYS A 315 -6.11 13.27 12.99
C CYS A 315 -4.74 13.95 13.06
N TRP A 316 -3.81 13.56 12.19
CA TRP A 316 -2.50 14.22 12.07
C TRP A 316 -2.64 15.69 11.67
N GLN A 317 -3.46 16.01 10.65
CA GLN A 317 -3.66 17.38 10.21
C GLN A 317 -4.25 18.25 11.33
N ALA A 318 -5.27 17.74 12.03
CA ALA A 318 -5.89 18.43 13.15
C ALA A 318 -4.90 18.67 14.31
N ALA A 319 -4.17 17.63 14.73
CA ALA A 319 -3.19 17.72 15.80
C ALA A 319 -2.05 18.70 15.45
N ARG A 320 -1.58 18.69 14.21
CA ARG A 320 -0.55 19.61 13.71
C ARG A 320 -1.02 21.06 13.78
N GLN A 321 -2.24 21.34 13.33
CA GLN A 321 -2.82 22.69 13.37
C GLN A 321 -3.03 23.18 14.80
N GLU A 322 -3.59 22.33 15.67
CA GLU A 322 -3.82 22.64 17.07
C GLU A 322 -2.51 22.95 17.79
N TRP A 323 -1.48 22.13 17.59
CA TRP A 323 -0.17 22.34 18.22
C TRP A 323 0.54 23.58 17.70
N ALA A 324 0.49 23.84 16.39
CA ALA A 324 1.05 25.06 15.80
C ALA A 324 0.39 26.32 16.36
N GLN A 325 -0.92 26.29 16.61
CA GLN A 325 -1.63 27.40 17.26
C GLN A 325 -1.15 27.62 18.70
N ARG A 326 -0.93 26.53 19.47
CA ARG A 326 -0.41 26.61 20.86
C ARG A 326 1.02 27.15 20.92
N LEU A 327 1.87 26.82 19.95
CA LEU A 327 3.27 27.27 19.89
C LEU A 327 3.45 28.64 19.22
N GLY A 328 2.41 29.18 18.58
CA GLY A 328 2.47 30.34 17.72
C GLY A 328 2.59 29.94 16.24
N VAL A 329 1.76 30.57 15.40
CA VAL A 329 1.42 30.19 14.01
C VAL A 329 2.62 29.99 13.07
N ALA A 330 3.78 30.60 13.37
CA ALA A 330 4.99 30.49 12.55
C ALA A 330 5.83 29.22 12.80
N THR A 331 5.50 28.41 13.81
CA THR A 331 6.31 27.26 14.20
C THR A 331 6.06 26.07 13.28
N ALA A 332 7.09 25.60 12.59
CA ALA A 332 7.01 24.39 11.77
C ALA A 332 6.99 23.13 12.66
N VAL A 333 5.80 22.53 12.80
CA VAL A 333 5.61 21.30 13.59
C VAL A 333 6.17 20.08 12.86
N GLU A 334 6.94 19.28 13.59
CA GLU A 334 7.52 18.01 13.12
C GLU A 334 6.73 16.83 13.71
N GLY A 335 6.53 15.78 12.91
CA GLY A 335 5.84 14.56 13.30
C GLY A 335 6.80 13.38 13.41
N LEU A 336 6.69 12.62 14.48
CA LEU A 336 7.33 11.32 14.64
C LEU A 336 6.23 10.25 14.64
N LEU A 337 6.17 9.47 13.57
CA LEU A 337 5.17 8.41 13.41
C LEU A 337 5.73 7.11 14.01
N PHE A 338 5.10 6.65 15.08
CA PHE A 338 5.29 5.30 15.63
C PHE A 338 4.15 4.45 15.08
N PHE A 339 4.45 3.50 14.19
CA PHE A 339 3.42 2.75 13.47
C PHE A 339 3.64 1.25 13.60
N HIS A 340 2.57 0.54 13.96
CA HIS A 340 2.49 -0.90 13.86
C HIS A 340 1.15 -1.30 13.24
N GLY A 341 1.19 -1.90 12.05
CA GLY A 341 -0.01 -2.19 11.28
C GLY A 341 0.28 -2.79 9.91
N PRO A 342 -0.76 -2.97 9.09
CA PRO A 342 -0.62 -3.46 7.72
C PRO A 342 0.29 -2.57 6.86
N LEU A 343 1.20 -3.19 6.11
CA LEU A 343 2.11 -2.49 5.19
C LEU A 343 1.39 -1.57 4.19
N PRO A 344 0.24 -1.94 3.59
CA PRO A 344 -0.49 -1.04 2.69
C PRO A 344 -0.81 0.32 3.33
N ILE A 345 -1.21 0.33 4.60
CA ILE A 345 -1.51 1.56 5.33
C ILE A 345 -0.25 2.39 5.53
N ALA A 346 0.90 1.78 5.84
CA ALA A 346 2.17 2.50 5.95
C ALA A 346 2.58 3.17 4.62
N VAL A 347 2.42 2.48 3.49
CA VAL A 347 2.66 3.03 2.15
C VAL A 347 1.73 4.20 1.89
N ALA A 348 0.43 4.04 2.15
CA ALA A 348 -0.56 5.10 1.91
C ALA A 348 -0.39 6.32 2.84
N LEU A 349 0.00 6.12 4.09
CA LEU A 349 0.38 7.21 4.99
C LEU A 349 1.60 7.96 4.46
N GLY A 350 2.61 7.24 3.95
CA GLY A 350 3.74 7.85 3.26
C GLY A 350 3.27 8.72 2.09
N TRP A 351 2.41 8.19 1.24
CA TRP A 351 1.85 8.91 0.10
C TRP A 351 1.06 10.17 0.50
N LEU A 352 0.20 10.09 1.51
CA LEU A 352 -0.59 11.23 2.01
C LEU A 352 0.27 12.30 2.68
N THR A 353 1.40 11.91 3.27
CA THR A 353 2.26 12.79 4.07
C THR A 353 3.55 13.18 3.35
N ALA A 354 3.63 12.94 2.04
CA ALA A 354 4.83 13.24 1.23
C ALA A 354 5.32 14.69 1.34
N ARG A 355 4.39 15.64 1.53
CA ARG A 355 4.69 17.08 1.69
C ARG A 355 4.75 17.53 3.16
N ASP A 356 4.49 16.62 4.10
CA ASP A 356 4.51 16.91 5.53
C ASP A 356 5.87 16.56 6.15
N ARG A 357 6.21 17.26 7.24
CA ARG A 357 7.40 17.02 8.07
C ARG A 357 7.17 15.88 9.06
N ILE A 358 6.80 14.70 8.58
CA ILE A 358 6.57 13.51 9.40
C ILE A 358 7.49 12.37 8.99
N SER A 359 8.20 11.79 9.95
CA SER A 359 9.10 10.66 9.73
C SER A 359 8.64 9.43 10.49
N LEU A 360 8.62 8.27 9.84
CA LEU A 360 8.41 7.00 10.53
C LEU A 360 9.64 6.68 11.40
N VAL A 361 9.41 6.51 12.70
CA VAL A 361 10.44 6.12 13.67
C VAL A 361 10.83 4.66 13.42
N HIS A 362 12.13 4.39 13.34
CA HIS A 362 12.62 3.04 13.14
C HIS A 362 12.39 2.21 14.41
N HIS A 363 11.82 1.01 14.24
CA HIS A 363 11.66 0.03 15.30
C HIS A 363 12.45 -1.23 14.95
N ASP A 364 13.46 -1.55 15.77
CA ASP A 364 14.25 -2.76 15.66
C ASP A 364 13.86 -3.75 16.78
N LEU A 365 13.17 -4.81 16.37
CA LEU A 365 12.74 -5.88 17.26
C LEU A 365 13.93 -6.64 17.89
N ARG A 366 15.11 -6.63 17.28
CA ARG A 366 16.30 -7.28 17.85
C ARG A 366 16.80 -6.55 19.09
N LEU A 367 16.79 -5.21 19.05
CA LEU A 367 17.13 -4.38 20.20
C LEU A 367 16.11 -4.58 21.33
N ALA A 368 14.82 -4.62 21.00
CA ALA A 368 13.75 -4.90 21.97
C ALA A 368 13.87 -6.29 22.63
N GLN A 369 14.51 -7.25 21.97
CA GLN A 369 14.76 -8.62 22.47
C GLN A 369 16.11 -8.76 23.19
N GLY A 370 16.84 -7.66 23.40
CA GLY A 370 18.13 -7.67 24.12
C GLY A 370 19.32 -8.18 23.29
N ALA A 371 19.19 -8.27 21.97
CA ALA A 371 20.34 -8.60 21.11
C ALA A 371 21.27 -7.37 20.97
N THR A 372 22.58 -7.60 20.99
CA THR A 372 23.57 -6.54 20.73
C THR A 372 23.43 -6.03 19.29
N PRO A 373 23.48 -4.70 19.06
CA PRO A 373 23.54 -4.14 17.71
C PRO A 373 24.80 -4.65 16.97
N PRO A 374 24.75 -4.82 15.64
CA PRO A 374 25.89 -5.24 14.83
C PRO A 374 27.00 -4.18 14.75
#